data_AF-A0A3C1H1P3-F1
#
_entry.id   AF-A0A3C1H1P3-F1
#
_cell.length_a   1.000
_cell.length_b   1.000
_cell.length_c   1.000
_cell.angle_alpha   90.00
_cell.angle_beta   90.00
_cell.angle_gamma   90.00
#
_symmetry.space_group_name_H-M   'P 1'
#
loop_
_entity.id
_entity.type
_entity.pdbx_description
1 polymer ?
#
loop_
_entity_poly.entity_id
_entity_poly.type
_entity_poly.pdbx_seq_one_letter_code
_entity_poly.pdbx_strand_id
1 'polypeptide(L)'
;MGRIPKDALPLYMPRNHVNGLLAVLDLIIHADEKNEMAISAQKLKDKILRYGKAFQSNGEDCISVLLFQNEILPLLKILLLIVSVKVEAVRDYYPIIEHKKKG
;
A
#
# COMPACT_ATOMS: atom_id res chain seq x y z
N MET A 1 -17.29 21.25 8.34
CA MET A 1 -16.47 20.32 7.55
C MET A 1 -15.06 20.32 8.12
N GLY A 2 -14.57 19.19 8.62
CA GLY A 2 -13.22 19.10 9.20
C GLY A 2 -12.15 19.31 8.13
N ARG A 3 -11.11 20.09 8.44
CA ARG A 3 -9.97 20.29 7.53
C ARG A 3 -9.30 18.93 7.29
N ILE A 4 -9.21 18.52 6.03
CA ILE A 4 -8.35 17.40 5.63
C ILE A 4 -6.91 17.84 5.90
N PRO A 5 -6.12 17.09 6.68
CA PRO A 5 -4.73 17.45 6.94
C PRO A 5 -3.97 17.60 5.61
N LYS A 6 -3.08 18.59 5.52
CA LYS A 6 -2.34 18.94 4.29
C LYS A 6 -1.56 17.77 3.67
N ASP A 7 -1.33 16.72 4.46
CA ASP A 7 -0.49 15.57 4.11
C ASP A 7 -1.29 14.26 3.95
N ALA A 8 -2.63 14.36 3.83
CA ALA A 8 -3.49 13.22 3.56
C ALA A 8 -3.79 13.12 2.05
N LEU A 9 -3.41 12.00 1.43
CA LEU A 9 -3.69 11.69 0.04
C LEU A 9 -4.82 10.66 -0.07
N PRO A 10 -5.82 10.88 -0.93
CA PRO A 10 -6.84 9.88 -1.17
C PRO A 10 -6.28 8.72 -1.99
N LEU A 11 -6.45 7.51 -1.46
CA LEU A 11 -6.24 6.27 -2.19
C LEU A 11 -7.58 5.75 -2.68
N TYR A 12 -7.73 5.62 -3.99
CA TYR A 12 -8.91 5.09 -4.66
C TYR A 12 -8.62 3.69 -5.18
N MET A 13 -9.46 2.72 -4.81
CA MET A 13 -9.26 1.32 -5.17
C MET A 13 -10.59 0.69 -5.60
N PRO A 14 -10.68 0.09 -6.80
CA PRO A 14 -11.76 -0.81 -7.16
C PRO A 14 -11.82 -2.03 -6.22
N ARG A 15 -12.99 -2.67 -6.15
CA ARG A 15 -13.27 -3.80 -5.24
C ARG A 15 -12.23 -4.91 -5.28
N ASN A 16 -11.78 -5.30 -6.47
CA ASN A 16 -10.75 -6.34 -6.64
C ASN A 16 -9.40 -5.92 -6.03
N HIS A 17 -8.99 -4.67 -6.18
CA HIS A 17 -7.75 -4.15 -5.61
C HIS A 17 -7.81 -4.08 -4.09
N VAL A 18 -8.96 -3.65 -3.53
CA VAL A 18 -9.18 -3.68 -2.07
C VAL A 18 -9.04 -5.09 -1.53
N ASN A 19 -9.73 -6.06 -2.13
CA ASN A 19 -9.69 -7.45 -1.69
C ASN A 19 -8.27 -8.03 -1.79
N GLY A 20 -7.57 -7.75 -2.88
CA GLY A 20 -6.18 -8.17 -3.07
C GLY A 20 -5.24 -7.56 -2.02
N LEU A 21 -5.37 -6.26 -1.74
CA LEU A 21 -4.57 -5.59 -0.71
C LEU A 21 -4.85 -6.18 0.68
N LEU A 22 -6.11 -6.33 1.07
CA LEU A 22 -6.47 -6.90 2.37
C LEU A 22 -5.92 -8.32 2.54
N ALA A 23 -6.00 -9.16 1.50
CA ALA A 23 -5.43 -10.51 1.55
C ALA A 23 -3.91 -10.49 1.74
N VAL A 24 -3.18 -9.58 1.09
CA VAL A 24 -1.73 -9.44 1.28
C VAL A 24 -1.41 -8.94 2.68
N LEU A 25 -2.15 -7.95 3.19
CA LEU A 25 -1.96 -7.46 4.55
C LEU A 25 -2.14 -8.60 5.55
N ASP A 26 -3.16 -9.43 5.36
CA ASP A 26 -3.37 -10.62 6.17
C ASP A 26 -2.19 -11.59 6.12
N LEU A 27 -1.65 -11.89 4.93
CA LEU A 27 -0.47 -12.76 4.83
C LEU A 27 0.73 -12.20 5.62
N ILE A 28 0.97 -10.90 5.55
CA ILE A 28 2.08 -10.25 6.27
C ILE A 28 1.86 -10.28 7.78
N ILE A 29 0.63 -10.01 8.22
CA ILE A 29 0.28 -10.03 9.65
C ILE A 29 0.51 -11.43 10.23
N HIS A 30 0.04 -12.47 9.55
CA HIS A 30 0.15 -13.85 10.02
C HIS A 30 1.56 -14.45 9.87
N ALA A 31 2.40 -13.90 8.99
CA ALA A 31 3.76 -14.40 8.80
C ALA A 31 4.67 -14.13 10.01
N ASP A 32 4.53 -12.96 10.65
CA ASP A 32 5.27 -12.60 11.87
C ASP A 32 4.60 -11.41 12.58
N GLU A 33 3.62 -11.69 13.45
CA GLU A 33 2.79 -10.67 14.11
C GLU A 33 3.59 -9.65 14.94
N LYS A 34 4.81 -9.98 15.36
CA LYS A 34 5.66 -9.10 16.18
C LYS A 34 6.56 -8.21 15.34
N ASN A 35 6.61 -8.43 14.02
CA ASN A 35 7.40 -7.62 13.10
C ASN A 35 6.81 -6.22 12.95
N GLU A 36 7.67 -5.20 12.84
CA GLU A 36 7.23 -3.82 12.56
C GLU A 36 6.40 -3.71 11.27
N MET A 37 6.67 -4.58 10.29
CA MET A 37 5.92 -4.66 9.04
C MET A 37 4.52 -5.22 9.25
N ALA A 38 4.35 -6.25 10.09
CA ALA A 38 3.05 -6.78 10.47
C ALA A 38 2.23 -5.75 11.25
N ILE A 39 2.85 -5.04 12.19
CA ILE A 39 2.21 -3.94 12.93
C ILE A 39 1.74 -2.84 11.98
N SER A 40 2.57 -2.49 10.98
CA SER A 40 2.22 -1.50 9.97
C SER A 40 1.10 -1.99 9.05
N ALA A 41 1.13 -3.26 8.65
CA ALA A 41 0.09 -3.90 7.84
C ALA A 41 -1.25 -3.95 8.58
N GLN A 42 -1.24 -4.29 9.88
CA GLN A 42 -2.42 -4.28 10.73
C GLN A 42 -3.03 -2.87 10.84
N LYS A 43 -2.22 -1.85 11.10
CA LYS A 43 -2.69 -0.45 11.14
C LYS A 43 -3.34 -0.02 9.82
N LEU A 44 -2.75 -0.41 8.68
CA LEU A 44 -3.30 -0.09 7.37
C LEU A 44 -4.61 -0.84 7.09
N LYS A 45 -4.67 -2.14 7.43
CA LYS A 45 -5.87 -2.96 7.34
C LYS A 45 -7.01 -2.34 8.16
N ASP A 46 -6.76 -2.03 9.42
CA ASP A 46 -7.74 -1.41 10.31
C ASP A 46 -8.24 -0.07 9.75
N LYS A 47 -7.34 0.72 9.17
CA LYS A 47 -7.70 2.01 8.58
C LYS A 47 -8.63 1.85 7.39
N ILE A 48 -8.32 0.94 6.47
CA ILE A 48 -9.16 0.65 5.30
C ILE A 48 -10.54 0.18 5.75
N LEU A 49 -10.60 -0.75 6.70
CA LEU A 49 -11.87 -1.31 7.18
C LEU A 49 -12.73 -0.30 7.96
N ARG A 50 -12.11 0.60 8.73
CA ARG A 50 -12.84 1.58 9.55
C ARG A 50 -13.21 2.87 8.80
N TYR A 51 -12.34 3.36 7.94
CA TYR A 51 -12.47 4.69 7.32
C TYR A 51 -12.64 4.65 5.81
N GLY A 52 -12.60 3.47 5.20
CA GLY A 52 -12.92 3.28 3.78
C GLY A 52 -14.36 3.68 3.49
N LYS A 53 -14.56 4.48 2.45
CA LYS A 53 -15.88 4.88 1.97
C LYS A 53 -16.16 4.22 0.63
N ALA A 54 -17.21 3.40 0.58
CA ALA A 54 -17.69 2.79 -0.65
C ALA A 54 -18.35 3.83 -1.55
N PHE A 55 -18.10 3.76 -2.85
CA PHE A 55 -18.71 4.60 -3.87
C PHE A 55 -18.67 3.89 -5.23
N GLN A 56 -19.40 4.40 -6.22
CA GLN A 56 -19.32 3.93 -7.60
C GLN A 56 -18.54 4.91 -8.47
N SER A 57 -17.71 4.38 -9.37
CA SER A 57 -16.98 5.15 -10.38
C SER A 57 -16.94 4.35 -11.68
N ASN A 58 -17.43 4.95 -12.77
CA ASN A 58 -17.45 4.31 -14.11
C ASN A 58 -18.08 2.89 -14.12
N GLY A 59 -19.09 2.65 -13.29
CA GLY A 59 -19.76 1.34 -13.19
C GLY A 59 -19.04 0.31 -12.31
N GLU A 60 -17.92 0.67 -11.68
CA GLU A 60 -17.19 -0.19 -10.74
C GLU A 60 -17.43 0.25 -9.30
N ASP A 61 -17.55 -0.72 -8.40
CA ASP A 61 -17.58 -0.47 -6.95
C ASP A 61 -16.15 -0.22 -6.45
N CYS A 62 -15.98 0.92 -5.78
CA CYS A 62 -14.70 1.41 -5.31
C CYS A 62 -14.75 1.71 -3.81
N ILE A 63 -13.58 1.71 -3.18
CA ILE A 63 -13.34 2.28 -1.85
C ILE A 63 -12.36 3.44 -1.98
N SER A 64 -12.66 4.53 -1.28
CA SER A 64 -11.72 5.63 -1.04
C SER A 64 -11.31 5.64 0.43
N VAL A 65 -10.02 5.75 0.69
CA VAL A 65 -9.47 5.93 2.04
C VAL A 65 -8.40 7.02 2.01
N LEU A 66 -8.39 7.91 3.01
CA LEU A 66 -7.34 8.91 3.14
C LEU A 66 -6.12 8.28 3.81
N LEU A 67 -4.96 8.35 3.17
CA LEU A 67 -3.69 7.93 3.73
C LEU A 67 -2.81 9.12 4.08
N PHE A 68 -2.18 9.09 5.24
CA PHE A 68 -1.16 10.06 5.63
C PHE A 68 0.21 9.62 5.13
N GLN A 69 1.15 10.56 4.97
CA GLN A 69 2.52 10.25 4.50
C GLN A 69 3.19 9.08 5.24
N ASN A 70 3.03 9.00 6.56
CA ASN A 70 3.60 7.93 7.38
C ASN A 70 2.97 6.54 7.13
N GLU A 71 1.80 6.46 6.48
CA GLU A 71 1.13 5.22 6.09
C GLU A 71 1.39 4.83 4.64
N ILE A 72 1.73 5.81 3.79
CA ILE A 72 2.10 5.60 2.38
C ILE A 72 3.41 4.82 2.30
N LEU A 73 4.40 5.13 3.15
CA LEU A 73 5.71 4.49 3.11
C LEU A 73 5.63 2.96 3.38
N PRO A 74 4.92 2.50 4.43
CA PRO A 74 4.67 1.07 4.64
C PRO A 74 3.93 0.41 3.47
N LEU A 75 2.88 1.05 2.93
CA LEU A 75 2.15 0.52 1.78
C LEU A 75 3.08 0.32 0.57
N LEU A 76 3.95 1.29 0.27
CA LEU A 76 4.93 1.15 -0.81
C LEU A 76 5.91 0.00 -0.58
N LYS A 77 6.41 -0.16 0.65
CA LYS A 77 7.30 -1.29 0.99
C LYS A 77 6.61 -2.64 0.78
N ILE A 78 5.35 -2.75 1.18
CA ILE A 78 4.54 -3.96 0.98
C ILE A 78 4.36 -4.26 -0.51
N LEU A 79 4.00 -3.24 -1.31
CA LEU A 79 3.86 -3.39 -2.76
C LEU A 79 5.18 -3.82 -3.43
N LEU A 80 6.31 -3.24 -3.03
CA LEU A 80 7.63 -3.62 -3.54
C LEU A 80 8.00 -5.07 -3.23
N LEU A 81 7.67 -5.56 -2.02
CA LEU A 81 7.89 -6.97 -1.66
C LEU A 81 7.08 -7.91 -2.56
N ILE A 82 5.80 -7.62 -2.79
CA ILE A 82 4.95 -8.42 -3.69
C ILE A 82 5.55 -8.45 -5.10
N VAL A 83 5.97 -7.29 -5.61
CA VAL A 83 6.59 -7.18 -6.93
C VAL A 83 7.89 -7.98 -6.97
N SER A 84 8.75 -7.90 -5.97
CA SER A 84 10.01 -8.66 -5.94
C SER A 84 9.83 -10.17 -5.89
N VAL A 85 8.72 -10.66 -5.31
CA VAL A 85 8.43 -12.10 -5.21
C VAL A 85 7.77 -12.63 -6.49
N LYS A 86 6.97 -11.81 -7.19
CA LYS A 86 6.23 -12.25 -8.39
C LYS A 86 6.90 -11.89 -9.71
N VAL A 87 7.69 -10.84 -9.71
CA VAL A 87 8.48 -10.40 -10.86
C VAL A 87 9.91 -10.76 -10.49
N GLU A 88 10.38 -11.92 -10.93
CA GLU A 88 11.82 -12.11 -11.09
C GLU A 88 12.31 -10.89 -11.86
N ALA A 89 13.16 -10.07 -11.24
CA ALA A 89 13.55 -8.80 -11.81
C ALA A 89 14.28 -9.07 -13.14
N VAL A 90 13.53 -9.03 -14.24
CA VAL A 90 14.02 -9.31 -15.61
C VAL A 90 15.19 -8.39 -15.96
N ARG A 91 15.31 -7.25 -15.25
CA ARG A 91 16.38 -6.29 -15.41
C ARG A 91 16.90 -5.81 -14.06
N ASP A 92 18.21 -5.90 -13.87
CA ASP A 92 18.91 -5.29 -12.75
C ASP A 92 19.17 -3.80 -13.04
N TYR A 93 18.43 -2.93 -12.35
CA TYR A 93 18.58 -1.47 -12.45
C TYR A 93 19.60 -0.90 -11.46
N TYR A 94 20.12 -1.71 -10.52
CA TYR A 94 21.03 -1.25 -9.48
C TYR A 94 22.35 -0.67 -10.05
N PRO A 95 23.01 -1.33 -11.03
CA PRO A 95 24.23 -0.78 -11.64
C PRO A 95 24.02 0.59 -12.31
N ILE A 96 22.84 0.82 -12.92
CA ILE A 96 22.50 2.09 -13.58
C ILE A 96 22.44 3.24 -12.56
N ILE A 97 21.95 2.97 -11.35
CA ILE A 97 21.87 3.95 -10.27
C ILE A 97 23.26 4.26 -9.71
N GLU A 98 24.12 3.24 -9.54
CA GLU A 98 25.49 3.43 -9.05
C GLU A 98 26.34 4.28 -9.99
N HIS A 99 26.21 4.07 -11.30
CA HIS A 99 26.96 4.85 -12.30
C HIS A 99 26.59 6.34 -12.29
N LYS A 100 25.35 6.71 -11.95
CA LYS A 100 24.93 8.12 -11.82
C LYS A 100 25.53 8.85 -10.61
N LYS A 101 26.05 8.14 -9.61
CA LYS A 101 26.71 8.77 -8.44
C LYS A 101 28.19 9.10 -8.68
N LYS A 102 28.78 8.59 -9.76
CA LYS A 102 30.20 8.74 -10.08
C LYS A 102 30.47 9.74 -11.22
N GLY A 103 29.43 10.42 -11.72
CA GLY A 103 29.51 11.43 -12.78
C GLY A 103 29.00 12.78 -12.30
#